data_AF-A0A0C3EVK8-F1
#
_entry.id   AF-A0A0C3EVK8-F1
#
_cell.length_a   1.000
_cell.length_b   1.000
_cell.length_c   1.000
_cell.angle_alpha   90.00
_cell.angle_beta   90.00
_cell.angle_gamma   90.00
#
_symmetry.space_group_name_H-M   'P 1'
#
loop_
_entity.id
_entity.type
_entity.pdbx_description
1 polymer ?
#
loop_
_entity_poly.entity_id
_entity_poly.type
_entity_poly.pdbx_seq_one_letter_code
_entity_poly.pdbx_strand_id
1 'polypeptide(L)'
;VHVPSKSRVGEISSLFEEHSCTLCKTHVSVFALHAVKSNSERSKQWYDNLDASGKKHKQDRQHNSGVSESQKQKKAKQTASKREALRLKSHEFPPRPPATDLQEAIARGWCENTSPDKFIEAGCAVCGQLTPVIQLSELSKAGCDLDILIREGMGLTRLEHLSNDELIQEVKGPILDQTCTKICMSCKNSLQEGLVPKYALANGLWLGSIPPQLQNLTYAEQLLISRVRRNKCIVQVSSGMHKMKANVIAFENPMPKIY
;
A
#
# COMPACT_ATOMS: atom_id res chain seq x y z
N VAL A 1 -19.28 -35.20 15.17
CA VAL A 1 -20.71 -35.10 14.80
C VAL A 1 -20.88 -33.87 13.92
N HIS A 2 -21.40 -34.00 12.70
CA HIS A 2 -21.65 -32.87 11.80
C HIS A 2 -23.09 -32.39 11.98
N VAL A 3 -23.28 -31.15 12.41
CA VAL A 3 -24.60 -30.54 12.54
C VAL A 3 -24.85 -29.66 11.31
N PRO A 4 -25.80 -30.01 10.43
CA PRO A 4 -26.18 -29.18 9.29
C PRO A 4 -26.58 -27.77 9.73
N SER A 5 -26.24 -26.77 8.91
CA SER A 5 -26.47 -25.34 9.22
C SER A 5 -27.95 -24.92 9.34
N LYS A 6 -28.89 -25.86 9.23
CA LYS A 6 -30.34 -25.64 9.31
C LYS A 6 -31.06 -26.65 10.22
N SER A 7 -30.33 -27.43 11.02
CA SER A 7 -30.95 -28.39 11.92
C SER A 7 -31.75 -27.69 13.01
N ARG A 8 -32.95 -28.21 13.30
CA ARG A 8 -33.80 -27.70 14.37
C ARG A 8 -33.23 -28.17 15.72
N VAL A 9 -33.40 -27.36 16.78
CA VAL A 9 -32.80 -27.62 18.10
C VAL A 9 -33.11 -29.04 18.63
N GLY A 10 -34.31 -29.58 18.38
CA GLY A 10 -34.68 -30.94 18.78
C GLY A 10 -33.93 -32.06 18.02
N GLU A 11 -33.54 -31.83 16.77
CA GLU A 11 -32.77 -32.80 15.95
C GLU A 11 -31.29 -32.83 16.34
N ILE A 12 -30.81 -31.77 17.02
CA ILE A 12 -29.44 -31.69 17.48
C ILE A 12 -29.25 -32.57 18.72
N SER A 13 -30.24 -32.60 19.62
CA SER A 13 -30.18 -33.41 20.85
C SER A 13 -30.12 -34.92 20.59
N SER A 14 -30.84 -35.42 19.58
CA SER A 14 -30.84 -36.85 19.22
C SER A 14 -29.50 -37.34 18.66
N LEU A 15 -28.68 -36.45 18.09
CA LEU A 15 -27.33 -36.78 17.62
C LEU A 15 -26.34 -37.12 18.74
N PHE A 16 -26.74 -36.94 20.01
CA PHE A 16 -25.90 -37.18 21.18
C PHE A 16 -26.48 -38.23 22.15
N GLU A 17 -27.60 -38.89 21.82
CA GLU A 17 -28.26 -39.89 22.68
C GLU A 17 -27.36 -41.10 23.01
N GLU A 18 -26.43 -41.46 22.13
CA GLU A 18 -25.49 -42.58 22.34
C GLU A 18 -24.13 -42.15 22.95
N HIS A 19 -23.98 -40.89 23.38
CA HIS A 19 -22.72 -40.42 23.97
C HIS A 19 -22.59 -40.82 25.44
N SER A 20 -21.70 -41.78 25.75
CA SER A 20 -21.32 -42.11 27.13
C SER A 20 -19.96 -41.50 27.47
N CYS A 21 -19.96 -40.47 28.32
CA CYS A 21 -18.74 -39.90 28.90
C CYS A 21 -18.81 -39.97 30.43
N THR A 22 -17.76 -40.49 31.06
CA THR A 22 -17.69 -40.67 32.52
C THR A 22 -17.32 -39.41 33.30
N LEU A 23 -16.95 -38.30 32.62
CA LEU A 23 -16.39 -37.10 33.25
C LEU A 23 -17.19 -35.80 33.06
N CYS A 24 -18.32 -35.82 32.34
CA CYS A 24 -19.01 -34.60 31.95
C CYS A 24 -20.48 -34.60 32.41
N LYS A 25 -20.82 -33.84 33.46
CA LYS A 25 -22.23 -33.66 33.90
C LYS A 25 -22.92 -32.41 33.34
N THR A 26 -22.19 -31.43 32.79
CA THR A 26 -22.79 -30.15 32.36
C THR A 26 -22.34 -29.63 31.00
N HIS A 27 -21.21 -30.08 30.44
CA HIS A 27 -20.70 -29.60 29.15
C HIS A 27 -20.00 -30.72 28.38
N VAL A 28 -20.19 -30.80 27.06
CA VAL A 28 -19.57 -31.79 26.16
C VAL A 28 -18.63 -31.06 25.19
N SER A 29 -17.39 -31.55 25.05
CA SER A 29 -16.45 -31.05 24.03
C SER A 29 -16.47 -31.98 22.82
N VAL A 30 -16.92 -31.47 21.67
CA VAL A 30 -17.10 -32.25 20.42
C VAL A 30 -15.93 -31.99 19.46
N PHE A 31 -14.70 -32.33 19.86
CA PHE A 31 -13.57 -32.35 18.92
C PHE A 31 -13.33 -33.78 18.44
N ALA A 32 -14.24 -34.28 17.61
CA ALA A 32 -13.93 -35.43 16.75
C ALA A 32 -13.23 -34.90 15.50
N LEU A 33 -12.10 -35.51 15.13
CA LEU A 33 -11.31 -35.15 13.95
C LEU A 33 -12.15 -35.45 12.70
N HIS A 34 -12.85 -34.43 12.21
CA HIS A 34 -13.70 -34.57 11.04
C HIS A 34 -12.80 -34.54 9.79
N ALA A 35 -12.65 -35.68 9.13
CA ALA A 35 -12.00 -35.75 7.82
C ALA A 35 -12.84 -34.96 6.81
N VAL A 36 -12.50 -33.68 6.62
CA VAL A 36 -13.10 -32.85 5.58
C VAL A 36 -12.50 -33.29 4.26
N LYS A 37 -13.31 -33.93 3.40
CA LYS A 37 -12.91 -34.24 2.02
C LYS A 37 -12.28 -33.00 1.40
N SER A 38 -11.08 -33.15 0.87
CA SER A 38 -10.39 -32.11 0.13
C SER A 38 -11.25 -31.64 -1.04
N ASN A 39 -10.99 -30.42 -1.53
CA ASN A 39 -11.68 -29.90 -2.72
C ASN A 39 -11.54 -30.86 -3.92
N SER A 40 -10.44 -31.60 -4.01
CA SER A 40 -10.24 -32.61 -5.07
C SER A 40 -11.21 -33.78 -4.93
N GLU A 41 -11.39 -34.31 -3.73
CA GLU A 41 -12.27 -35.45 -3.46
C GLU A 41 -13.73 -35.06 -3.60
N ARG A 42 -14.12 -33.86 -3.16
CA ARG A 42 -15.47 -33.32 -3.39
C ARG A 42 -15.76 -33.14 -4.87
N SER A 43 -14.79 -32.62 -5.63
CA SER A 43 -14.95 -32.42 -7.07
C SER A 43 -15.03 -33.75 -7.83
N LYS A 44 -14.24 -34.75 -7.43
CA LYS A 44 -14.29 -36.10 -7.99
C LYS A 44 -15.64 -36.75 -7.73
N GLN A 45 -16.10 -36.73 -6.48
CA GLN A 45 -17.40 -37.30 -6.12
C GLN A 45 -18.56 -36.58 -6.83
N TRP A 46 -18.49 -35.26 -6.98
CA TRP A 46 -19.47 -34.51 -7.78
C TRP A 46 -19.47 -34.95 -9.26
N TYR A 47 -18.30 -35.20 -9.85
CA TYR A 47 -18.19 -35.67 -11.23
C TYR A 47 -18.66 -37.11 -11.42
N ASP A 48 -18.37 -37.98 -10.45
CA ASP A 48 -18.79 -39.38 -10.46
C ASP A 48 -20.32 -39.48 -10.41
N ASN A 49 -20.97 -38.58 -9.66
CA ASN A 49 -22.42 -38.46 -9.52
C ASN A 49 -23.13 -37.80 -10.71
N LEU A 50 -22.40 -37.37 -11.76
CA LEU A 50 -23.03 -36.89 -12.99
C LEU A 50 -23.48 -38.05 -13.88
N ASP A 51 -24.62 -37.86 -14.54
CA ASP A 51 -25.09 -38.71 -15.62
C ASP A 51 -24.24 -38.53 -16.90
N ALA A 52 -24.48 -39.38 -17.90
CA ALA A 52 -23.72 -39.34 -19.16
C ALA A 52 -23.85 -37.99 -19.88
N SER A 53 -25.01 -37.33 -19.77
CA SER A 53 -25.27 -36.01 -20.34
C SER A 53 -24.47 -34.90 -19.65
N GLY A 54 -24.45 -34.89 -18.32
CA GLY A 54 -23.67 -33.94 -17.51
C GLY A 54 -22.17 -34.11 -17.68
N LYS A 55 -21.69 -35.35 -17.84
CA LYS A 55 -20.28 -35.63 -18.16
C LYS A 55 -19.89 -35.07 -19.53
N LYS A 56 -20.75 -35.23 -20.54
CA LYS A 56 -20.55 -34.71 -21.91
C LYS A 56 -20.54 -33.19 -21.95
N HIS A 57 -21.52 -32.53 -21.33
CA HIS A 57 -21.59 -31.06 -21.27
C HIS A 57 -20.35 -30.44 -20.58
N LYS A 58 -19.77 -31.12 -19.59
CA LYS A 58 -18.53 -30.65 -18.94
C LYS A 58 -17.30 -30.84 -19.83
N GLN A 59 -17.22 -31.91 -20.61
CA GLN A 59 -16.18 -32.10 -21.61
C GLN A 59 -16.26 -31.04 -22.71
N ASP A 60 -17.46 -30.75 -23.20
CA ASP A 60 -17.69 -29.70 -24.20
C ASP A 60 -17.30 -28.31 -23.68
N ARG A 61 -17.60 -28.00 -22.41
CA ARG A 61 -17.15 -26.76 -21.76
C ARG A 61 -15.63 -26.67 -21.62
N GLN A 62 -14.93 -27.78 -21.40
CA GLN A 62 -13.46 -27.80 -21.34
C GLN A 62 -12.82 -27.66 -22.72
N HIS A 63 -13.45 -28.21 -23.76
CA HIS A 63 -13.01 -28.08 -25.14
C HIS A 63 -13.25 -26.66 -25.69
N ASN A 64 -14.38 -26.03 -25.34
CA ASN A 64 -14.71 -24.65 -25.72
C ASN A 64 -14.10 -23.57 -24.82
N SER A 65 -13.58 -23.91 -23.63
CA SER A 65 -12.74 -22.99 -22.88
C SER A 65 -11.41 -22.90 -23.62
N GLY A 66 -11.32 -22.00 -24.60
CA GLY A 66 -10.11 -21.65 -25.35
C GLY A 66 -9.06 -21.06 -24.43
N VAL A 67 -8.48 -21.89 -23.56
CA VAL A 67 -7.32 -21.55 -22.76
C VAL A 67 -6.15 -21.50 -23.75
N SER A 68 -5.70 -20.28 -24.04
CA SER A 68 -4.54 -20.00 -24.89
C SER A 68 -3.38 -20.94 -24.53
N GLU A 69 -2.69 -21.45 -25.55
CA GLU A 69 -1.56 -22.37 -25.40
C GLU A 69 -0.46 -21.80 -24.46
N SER A 70 -0.30 -20.48 -24.46
CA SER A 70 0.52 -19.71 -23.51
C SER A 70 0.11 -19.93 -22.04
N GLN A 71 -1.19 -19.96 -21.74
CA GLN A 71 -1.70 -20.21 -20.37
C GLN A 71 -1.52 -21.67 -19.96
N LYS A 72 -1.65 -22.63 -20.89
CA LYS A 72 -1.38 -24.05 -20.63
C LYS A 72 0.10 -24.27 -20.31
N GLN A 73 1.00 -23.68 -21.09
CA GLN A 73 2.45 -23.74 -20.86
C GLN A 73 2.86 -23.09 -19.53
N LYS A 74 2.28 -21.92 -19.18
CA LYS A 74 2.53 -21.28 -17.88
C LYS A 74 2.10 -22.15 -16.71
N LYS A 75 0.89 -22.74 -16.76
CA LYS A 75 0.41 -23.66 -15.72
C LYS A 75 1.27 -24.93 -15.62
N ALA A 76 1.69 -25.50 -16.75
CA ALA A 76 2.57 -26.66 -16.78
C ALA A 76 3.93 -26.35 -16.14
N LYS A 77 4.56 -25.23 -16.49
CA LYS A 77 5.81 -24.76 -15.85
C LYS A 77 5.64 -24.53 -14.34
N GLN A 78 4.55 -23.91 -13.91
CA GLN A 78 4.26 -23.67 -12.49
C GLN A 78 4.02 -24.98 -11.72
N THR A 79 3.39 -25.96 -12.37
CA THR A 79 3.13 -27.27 -11.75
C THR A 79 4.41 -28.11 -11.68
N ALA A 80 5.27 -28.02 -12.70
CA ALA A 80 6.59 -28.62 -12.71
C ALA A 80 7.47 -28.02 -11.61
N SER A 81 7.55 -26.68 -11.51
CA SER A 81 8.32 -26.02 -10.45
C SER A 81 7.78 -26.31 -9.05
N LYS A 82 6.46 -26.42 -8.90
CA LYS A 82 5.83 -26.80 -7.61
C LYS A 82 6.12 -28.26 -7.25
N ARG A 83 6.11 -29.18 -8.22
CA ARG A 83 6.51 -30.58 -8.02
C ARG A 83 7.99 -30.72 -7.71
N GLU A 84 8.82 -29.89 -8.32
CA GLU A 84 10.26 -29.82 -8.05
C GLU A 84 10.54 -29.22 -6.67
N ALA A 85 9.80 -28.18 -6.26
CA ALA A 85 9.81 -27.63 -4.90
C ALA A 85 9.30 -28.62 -3.84
N LEU A 86 8.38 -29.52 -4.19
CA LEU A 86 7.94 -30.63 -3.32
C LEU A 86 8.92 -31.80 -3.32
N ARG A 87 9.76 -31.95 -4.34
CA ARG A 87 10.86 -32.93 -4.40
C ARG A 87 12.12 -32.45 -3.69
N LEU A 88 12.30 -31.14 -3.55
CA LEU A 88 13.26 -30.56 -2.61
C LEU A 88 12.92 -31.09 -1.22
N LYS A 89 13.91 -31.68 -0.56
CA LYS A 89 13.81 -32.41 0.72
C LYS A 89 12.90 -31.66 1.69
N SER A 90 12.11 -32.42 2.46
CA SER A 90 11.42 -31.93 3.65
C SER A 90 12.40 -31.10 4.46
N HIS A 91 12.27 -29.77 4.40
CA HIS A 91 13.04 -28.92 5.29
C HIS A 91 12.55 -29.25 6.69
N GLU A 92 13.47 -29.62 7.57
CA GLU A 92 13.17 -29.87 8.97
C GLU A 92 12.63 -28.54 9.52
N PHE A 93 11.35 -28.51 9.89
CA PHE A 93 10.69 -27.33 10.45
C PHE A 93 10.44 -27.55 11.95
N PRO A 94 10.84 -26.61 12.82
CA PRO A 94 11.53 -25.36 12.49
C PRO A 94 12.96 -25.60 11.98
N PRO A 95 13.47 -24.72 11.10
CA PRO A 95 14.85 -24.81 10.66
C PRO A 95 15.78 -24.76 11.87
N ARG A 96 16.91 -25.46 11.77
CA ARG A 96 17.96 -25.39 12.79
C ARG A 96 18.44 -23.94 12.93
N PRO A 97 18.79 -23.48 14.14
CA PRO A 97 19.34 -22.15 14.33
C PRO A 97 20.55 -21.92 13.40
N PRO A 98 20.68 -20.72 12.80
CA PRO A 98 21.86 -20.38 11.99
C PRO A 98 23.13 -20.40 12.85
N ALA A 99 24.28 -20.59 12.22
CA ALA A 99 25.58 -20.51 12.89
C ALA A 99 25.79 -19.14 13.56
N THR A 100 26.55 -19.09 14.65
CA THR A 100 26.78 -17.87 15.44
C THR A 100 27.33 -16.73 14.57
N ASP A 101 28.30 -17.02 13.70
CA ASP A 101 28.88 -16.03 12.78
C ASP A 101 27.83 -15.41 11.85
N LEU A 102 26.87 -16.23 11.38
CA LEU A 102 25.78 -15.75 10.53
C LEU A 102 24.79 -14.91 11.33
N GLN A 103 24.48 -15.28 12.59
CA GLN A 103 23.65 -14.47 13.47
C GLN A 103 24.29 -13.10 13.72
N GLU A 104 25.60 -13.06 13.99
CA GLU A 104 26.33 -11.82 14.18
C GLU A 104 26.38 -10.96 12.91
N ALA A 105 26.59 -11.59 11.75
CA ALA A 105 26.58 -10.88 10.47
C ALA A 105 25.20 -10.28 10.17
N ILE A 106 24.12 -11.02 10.46
CA ILE A 106 22.75 -10.52 10.35
C ILE A 106 22.53 -9.36 11.30
N ALA A 107 22.95 -9.48 12.56
CA ALA A 107 22.79 -8.43 13.56
C ALA A 107 23.57 -7.16 13.17
N ARG A 108 24.83 -7.28 12.74
CA ARG A 108 25.65 -6.17 12.26
C ARG A 108 25.04 -5.51 11.02
N GLY A 109 24.67 -6.32 10.02
CA GLY A 109 24.02 -5.82 8.81
C GLY A 109 22.69 -5.13 9.09
N TRP A 110 21.92 -5.63 10.07
CA TRP A 110 20.73 -4.94 10.55
C TRP A 110 21.08 -3.59 11.15
N CYS A 111 21.98 -3.54 12.14
CA CYS A 111 22.40 -2.29 12.77
C CYS A 111 22.94 -1.26 11.78
N GLU A 112 23.71 -1.68 10.77
CA GLU A 112 24.24 -0.82 9.70
C GLU A 112 23.15 -0.28 8.79
N ASN A 113 22.19 -1.14 8.39
CA ASN A 113 21.07 -0.75 7.54
C ASN A 113 20.05 0.10 8.30
N THR A 114 19.94 -0.11 9.61
CA THR A 114 19.03 0.64 10.46
C THR A 114 19.67 1.82 11.18
N SER A 115 20.92 2.17 10.84
CA SER A 115 21.58 3.30 11.48
C SER A 115 20.85 4.60 11.14
N PRO A 116 20.80 5.59 12.05
CA PRO A 116 20.11 6.86 11.80
C PRO A 116 20.56 7.52 10.49
N ASP A 117 21.85 7.45 10.17
CA ASP A 117 22.43 8.04 8.96
C ASP A 117 21.82 7.50 7.66
N LYS A 118 21.19 6.31 7.67
CA LYS A 118 20.53 5.72 6.50
C LYS A 118 19.14 6.27 6.25
N PHE A 119 18.46 6.80 7.27
CA PHE A 119 17.09 7.30 7.15
C PHE A 119 16.91 8.76 7.56
N ILE A 120 17.93 9.41 8.11
CA ILE A 120 17.87 10.86 8.33
C ILE A 120 17.71 11.50 6.96
N GLU A 121 16.60 12.19 6.80
CA GLU A 121 16.27 12.95 5.60
C GLU A 121 16.49 14.43 5.86
N ALA A 122 16.84 15.15 4.80
CA ALA A 122 16.82 16.61 4.80
C ALA A 122 16.21 17.10 3.48
N GLY A 123 15.76 18.36 3.47
CA GLY A 123 15.22 18.98 2.28
C GLY A 123 16.30 19.32 1.25
N CYS A 124 15.96 19.16 -0.03
CA CYS A 124 16.72 19.72 -1.13
C CYS A 124 16.32 21.19 -1.36
N ALA A 125 17.28 22.10 -1.38
CA ALA A 125 17.06 23.53 -1.61
C ALA A 125 16.44 23.86 -2.98
N VAL A 126 16.61 22.98 -3.97
CA VAL A 126 16.15 23.23 -5.34
C VAL A 126 14.74 22.70 -5.59
N CYS A 127 14.37 21.54 -5.02
CA CYS A 127 13.06 20.91 -5.25
C CYS A 127 12.18 20.76 -4.01
N GLY A 128 12.68 21.09 -2.82
CA GLY A 128 11.97 20.96 -1.55
C GLY A 128 11.71 19.52 -1.10
N GLN A 129 12.14 18.50 -1.84
CA GLN A 129 11.90 17.10 -1.49
C GLN A 129 12.79 16.67 -0.33
N LEU A 130 12.19 15.94 0.63
CA LEU A 130 12.94 15.18 1.63
C LEU A 130 13.68 14.04 0.93
N THR A 131 14.99 13.98 1.16
CA THR A 131 15.90 12.99 0.57
C THR A 131 16.86 12.52 1.65
N PRO A 132 17.24 11.22 1.69
CA PRO A 132 18.24 10.73 2.62
C PRO A 132 19.51 11.58 2.56
N VAL A 133 20.06 11.98 3.71
CA VAL A 133 21.24 12.86 3.77
C VAL A 133 22.44 12.28 3.02
N ILE A 134 22.57 10.96 2.98
CA ILE A 134 23.58 10.24 2.19
C ILE A 134 23.47 10.46 0.66
N GLN A 135 22.32 10.91 0.17
CA GLN A 135 22.05 11.24 -1.24
C GLN A 135 22.00 12.77 -1.48
N LEU A 136 22.41 13.56 -0.49
CA LEU A 136 22.49 15.00 -0.56
C LEU A 136 23.95 15.46 -0.59
N SER A 137 24.19 16.57 -1.29
CA SER A 137 25.48 17.27 -1.27
C SER A 137 25.27 18.73 -0.90
N GLU A 138 26.30 19.40 -0.40
CA GLU A 138 26.22 20.84 -0.09
C GLU A 138 26.01 21.64 -1.39
N LEU A 139 24.97 22.49 -1.42
CA LEU A 139 24.65 23.30 -2.60
C LEU A 139 25.80 24.25 -2.96
N SER A 140 26.42 24.86 -1.94
CA SER A 140 27.58 25.77 -2.11
C SER A 140 28.79 25.09 -2.74
N LYS A 141 28.93 23.77 -2.59
CA LYS A 141 30.04 22.98 -3.14
C LYS A 141 29.66 22.29 -4.46
N ALA A 142 28.42 22.41 -4.91
CA ALA A 142 27.95 21.71 -6.10
C ALA A 142 28.47 22.32 -7.41
N GLY A 143 28.92 23.58 -7.39
CA GLY A 143 29.47 24.28 -8.56
C GLY A 143 28.45 24.39 -9.71
N CYS A 144 27.17 24.42 -9.39
CA CYS A 144 26.08 24.50 -10.35
C CYS A 144 25.73 25.95 -10.65
N ASP A 145 25.36 26.24 -11.90
CA ASP A 145 24.74 27.51 -12.25
C ASP A 145 23.32 27.56 -11.68
N LEU A 146 23.03 28.61 -10.89
CA LEU A 146 21.72 28.83 -10.28
C LEU A 146 20.87 29.81 -11.09
N ASP A 147 21.45 30.54 -12.04
CA ASP A 147 20.73 31.55 -12.80
C ASP A 147 19.62 30.95 -13.65
N ILE A 148 19.76 29.67 -14.04
CA ILE A 148 18.71 28.89 -14.69
C ILE A 148 17.43 28.71 -13.85
N LEU A 149 17.49 29.00 -12.54
CA LEU A 149 16.36 28.97 -11.61
C LEU A 149 15.69 30.35 -11.43
N ILE A 150 16.20 31.40 -12.07
CA ILE A 150 15.58 32.74 -12.05
C ILE A 150 14.29 32.72 -12.90
N ARG A 151 13.22 33.30 -12.36
CA ARG A 151 11.89 33.34 -13.00
C ARG A 151 11.18 34.70 -12.88
N GLU A 152 11.94 35.74 -12.61
CA GLU A 152 11.40 37.10 -12.47
C GLU A 152 10.64 37.51 -13.75
N GLY A 153 9.40 37.98 -13.58
CA GLY A 153 8.51 38.41 -14.65
C GLY A 153 7.64 37.29 -15.25
N MET A 154 7.70 36.06 -14.73
CA MET A 154 6.91 34.94 -15.24
C MET A 154 5.60 34.69 -14.49
N GLY A 155 5.32 35.40 -13.39
CA GLY A 155 4.11 35.23 -12.58
C GLY A 155 4.05 33.94 -11.78
N LEU A 156 5.17 33.21 -11.65
CA LEU A 156 5.23 31.87 -11.03
C LEU A 156 5.38 31.91 -9.52
N THR A 157 5.91 33.00 -8.96
CA THR A 157 6.09 33.17 -7.50
C THR A 157 5.41 34.44 -7.03
N ARG A 158 5.08 34.49 -5.74
CA ARG A 158 4.53 35.67 -5.10
C ARG A 158 5.12 35.80 -3.70
N LEU A 159 5.52 37.01 -3.34
CA LEU A 159 5.83 37.36 -1.96
C LEU A 159 4.54 37.50 -1.16
N GLU A 160 4.64 37.26 0.15
CA GLU A 160 3.56 37.57 1.08
C GLU A 160 3.26 39.07 1.03
N HIS A 161 1.97 39.41 1.04
CA HIS A 161 1.49 40.78 1.16
C HIS A 161 0.65 40.91 2.44
N LEU A 162 0.86 41.98 3.18
CA LEU A 162 0.22 42.24 4.47
C LEU A 162 -1.00 43.16 4.34
N SER A 163 -1.20 43.71 3.14
CA SER A 163 -2.22 44.70 2.83
C SER A 163 -2.78 44.46 1.43
N ASN A 164 -4.06 44.79 1.23
CA ASN A 164 -4.71 44.74 -0.09
C ASN A 164 -4.17 45.81 -1.06
N ASP A 165 -3.58 46.89 -0.53
CA ASP A 165 -3.05 47.99 -1.34
C ASP A 165 -1.60 47.70 -1.80
N GLU A 166 -0.96 46.67 -1.25
CA GLU A 166 0.36 46.25 -1.67
C GLU A 166 0.31 45.57 -3.04
N LEU A 167 1.19 46.02 -3.94
CA LEU A 167 1.36 45.41 -5.24
C LEU A 167 1.90 43.99 -5.11
N ILE A 168 1.39 43.08 -5.94
CA ILE A 168 1.91 41.72 -6.02
C ILE A 168 3.35 41.77 -6.53
N GLN A 169 4.29 41.24 -5.74
CA GLN A 169 5.71 41.17 -6.08
C GLN A 169 6.16 39.70 -6.20
N GLU A 170 7.08 39.43 -7.11
CA GLU A 170 7.69 38.12 -7.29
C GLU A 170 8.98 37.98 -6.47
N VAL A 171 9.40 36.74 -6.23
CA VAL A 171 10.69 36.46 -5.59
C VAL A 171 11.80 36.79 -6.59
N LYS A 172 12.75 37.64 -6.17
CA LYS A 172 13.90 38.01 -6.99
C LYS A 172 15.01 36.96 -6.92
N GLY A 173 15.71 36.77 -8.04
CA GLY A 173 16.83 35.83 -8.14
C GLY A 173 16.40 34.37 -8.28
N PRO A 174 17.32 33.41 -8.02
CA PRO A 174 17.03 32.00 -8.17
C PRO A 174 16.05 31.52 -7.09
N ILE A 175 15.02 30.79 -7.52
CA ILE A 175 14.00 30.28 -6.60
C ILE A 175 14.53 29.04 -5.88
N LEU A 176 14.85 29.21 -4.60
CA LEU A 176 15.39 28.18 -3.71
C LEU A 176 14.69 28.22 -2.35
N ASP A 177 14.63 27.06 -1.70
CA ASP A 177 14.28 27.00 -0.28
C ASP A 177 15.48 27.45 0.57
N GLN A 178 15.37 28.66 1.14
CA GLN A 178 16.41 29.27 1.95
C GLN A 178 16.67 28.54 3.28
N THR A 179 15.74 27.68 3.72
CA THR A 179 15.92 26.87 4.94
C THR A 179 16.81 25.64 4.70
N CYS A 180 17.05 25.29 3.43
CA CYS A 180 17.83 24.13 3.04
C CYS A 180 19.18 24.55 2.46
N THR A 181 20.28 23.90 2.90
CA THR A 181 21.63 24.16 2.37
C THR A 181 22.12 23.10 1.39
N LYS A 182 21.35 22.02 1.22
CA LYS A 182 21.75 20.82 0.48
C LYS A 182 20.98 20.66 -0.82
N ILE A 183 21.56 19.92 -1.75
CA ILE A 183 20.98 19.58 -3.06
C ILE A 183 21.00 18.06 -3.27
N CYS A 184 19.90 17.52 -3.77
CA CYS A 184 19.81 16.10 -4.14
C CYS A 184 20.50 15.81 -5.47
N MET A 185 20.93 14.56 -5.65
CA MET A 185 21.65 14.12 -6.86
C MET A 185 20.88 14.41 -8.15
N SER A 186 19.55 14.25 -8.16
CA SER A 186 18.74 14.51 -9.36
C SER A 186 18.77 15.98 -9.77
N CYS A 187 18.60 16.90 -8.81
CA CYS A 187 18.68 18.33 -9.08
C CYS A 187 20.08 18.73 -9.49
N LYS A 188 21.11 18.24 -8.78
CA LYS A 188 22.51 18.52 -9.09
C LYS A 188 22.85 18.13 -10.53
N ASN A 189 22.51 16.92 -10.94
CA ASN A 189 22.80 16.44 -12.29
C ASN A 189 22.12 17.31 -13.36
N SER A 190 20.83 17.65 -13.17
CA SER A 190 20.13 18.53 -14.10
C SER A 190 20.77 19.92 -14.19
N LEU A 191 21.12 20.54 -13.05
CA LEU A 191 21.76 21.86 -13.07
C LEU A 191 23.15 21.83 -13.72
N GLN A 192 23.92 20.76 -13.53
CA GLN A 192 25.21 20.58 -14.19
C GLN A 192 25.09 20.45 -15.72
N GLU A 193 23.97 19.92 -16.20
CA GLU A 193 23.62 19.87 -17.62
C GLU A 193 23.02 21.19 -18.15
N GLY A 194 22.89 22.23 -17.30
CA GLY A 194 22.23 23.49 -17.65
C GLY A 194 20.70 23.36 -17.81
N LEU A 195 20.13 22.27 -17.29
CA LEU A 195 18.70 21.99 -17.35
C LEU A 195 18.01 22.30 -16.03
N VAL A 196 16.80 22.81 -16.12
CA VAL A 196 15.98 23.08 -14.94
C VAL A 196 15.38 21.77 -14.44
N PRO A 197 15.63 21.36 -13.18
CA PRO A 197 15.10 20.10 -12.66
C PRO A 197 13.57 20.07 -12.74
N LYS A 198 13.00 18.91 -13.12
CA LYS A 198 11.55 18.74 -13.31
C LYS A 198 10.71 19.21 -12.11
N TYR A 199 11.18 18.91 -10.89
CA TYR A 199 10.51 19.25 -9.64
C TYR A 199 11.12 20.47 -8.95
N ALA A 200 11.87 21.31 -9.67
CA ALA A 200 12.42 22.53 -9.10
C ALA A 200 11.30 23.45 -8.60
N LEU A 201 11.55 24.13 -7.48
CA LEU A 201 10.68 25.15 -6.91
C LEU A 201 10.41 26.27 -7.92
N ALA A 202 11.39 26.56 -8.78
CA ALA A 202 11.30 27.46 -9.92
C ALA A 202 10.20 27.12 -10.95
N ASN A 203 9.68 25.88 -10.99
CA ASN A 203 8.63 25.48 -11.93
C ASN A 203 7.21 25.78 -11.41
N GLY A 204 7.04 26.86 -10.65
CA GLY A 204 5.76 27.22 -10.01
C GLY A 204 5.38 26.29 -8.86
N LEU A 205 6.35 25.59 -8.27
CA LEU A 205 6.16 24.72 -7.10
C LEU A 205 6.52 25.43 -5.79
N TRP A 206 7.09 26.63 -5.86
CA TRP A 206 7.37 27.47 -4.69
C TRP A 206 6.10 28.15 -4.18
N LEU A 207 5.70 27.81 -2.97
CA LEU A 207 4.56 28.42 -2.28
C LEU A 207 4.99 29.47 -1.22
N GLY A 208 6.29 29.59 -0.96
CA GLY A 208 6.81 30.35 0.18
C GLY A 208 6.72 29.60 1.50
N SER A 209 7.17 30.25 2.57
CA SER A 209 7.00 29.75 3.94
C SER A 209 5.53 29.76 4.32
N ILE A 210 5.09 28.71 5.02
CA ILE A 210 3.73 28.65 5.58
C ILE A 210 3.61 29.75 6.66
N PRO A 211 2.71 30.73 6.50
CA PRO A 211 2.53 31.80 7.49
C PRO A 211 2.17 31.22 8.86
N PRO A 212 2.59 31.84 9.98
CA PRO A 212 2.30 31.35 11.33
C PRO A 212 0.81 31.06 11.57
N GLN A 213 -0.07 31.84 10.97
CA GLN A 213 -1.53 31.71 11.06
C GLN A 213 -2.06 30.43 10.39
N LEU A 214 -1.30 29.85 9.46
CA LEU A 214 -1.64 28.62 8.74
C LEU A 214 -0.84 27.41 9.23
N GLN A 215 -0.01 27.56 10.26
CA GLN A 215 0.72 26.47 10.87
C GLN A 215 -0.16 25.71 11.87
N ASN A 216 0.05 24.40 11.99
CA ASN A 216 -0.61 23.53 12.98
C ASN A 216 -2.15 23.48 12.93
N LEU A 217 -2.73 23.75 11.75
CA LEU A 217 -4.18 23.66 11.56
C LEU A 217 -4.68 22.23 11.80
N THR A 218 -5.77 22.11 12.54
CA THR A 218 -6.51 20.86 12.71
C THR A 218 -7.02 20.36 11.36
N TYR A 219 -7.33 19.07 11.27
CA TYR A 219 -7.90 18.48 10.06
C TYR A 219 -9.18 19.20 9.60
N ALA A 220 -10.01 19.66 10.55
CA ALA A 220 -11.21 20.43 10.26
C ALA A 220 -10.89 21.82 9.68
N GLU A 221 -9.91 22.55 10.23
CA GLU A 221 -9.48 23.85 9.72
C GLU A 221 -8.82 23.74 8.35
N GLN A 222 -7.97 22.73 8.13
CA GLN A 222 -7.39 22.45 6.81
C GLN A 222 -8.47 22.23 5.75
N LEU A 223 -9.54 21.49 6.09
CA LEU A 223 -10.70 21.31 5.20
C LEU A 223 -11.40 22.64 4.91
N LEU A 224 -11.55 23.51 5.92
CA LEU A 224 -12.19 24.82 5.76
C LEU A 224 -11.43 25.73 4.79
N ILE A 225 -10.10 25.80 4.89
CA ILE A 225 -9.28 26.69 4.04
C ILE A 225 -8.85 26.06 2.72
N SER A 226 -9.07 24.74 2.53
CA SER A 226 -8.65 24.07 1.31
C SER A 226 -9.36 24.63 0.07
N ARG A 227 -8.57 25.04 -0.95
CA ARG A 227 -9.11 25.42 -2.27
C ARG A 227 -9.80 24.24 -2.96
N VAL A 228 -9.39 23.01 -2.63
CA VAL A 228 -9.96 21.76 -3.11
C VAL A 228 -10.28 20.81 -1.94
N ARG A 229 -11.54 20.79 -1.51
CA ARG A 229 -12.14 19.77 -0.65
C ARG A 229 -12.41 18.50 -1.45
N ARG A 230 -11.75 17.40 -1.09
CA ARG A 230 -12.16 16.06 -1.54
C ARG A 230 -13.27 15.59 -0.60
N ASN A 231 -14.44 15.27 -1.14
CA ASN A 231 -15.51 14.63 -0.39
C ASN A 231 -15.11 13.18 -0.07
N LYS A 232 -14.29 12.96 0.96
CA LYS A 232 -13.95 11.62 1.45
C LYS A 232 -14.85 11.27 2.63
N CYS A 233 -15.83 10.41 2.39
CA CYS A 233 -16.62 9.79 3.46
C CYS A 233 -15.82 8.62 4.03
N ILE A 234 -15.40 8.72 5.30
CA ILE A 234 -14.77 7.61 6.02
C ILE A 234 -15.82 7.04 6.95
N VAL A 235 -16.18 5.77 6.75
CA VAL A 235 -17.12 5.05 7.61
C VAL A 235 -16.34 3.95 8.33
N GLN A 236 -16.28 4.04 9.66
CA GLN A 236 -15.70 2.97 10.48
C GLN A 236 -16.75 1.88 10.68
N VAL A 237 -16.39 0.64 10.34
CA VAL A 237 -17.26 -0.52 10.52
C VAL A 237 -16.67 -1.40 11.63
N SER A 238 -17.44 -1.64 12.69
CA SER A 238 -16.98 -2.37 13.88
C SER A 238 -17.08 -3.90 13.78
N SER A 239 -17.69 -4.47 12.73
CA SER A 239 -17.69 -5.92 12.49
C SER A 239 -17.92 -6.31 11.02
N GLY A 240 -17.32 -7.42 10.57
CA GLY A 240 -17.19 -7.81 9.16
C GLY A 240 -18.40 -8.52 8.52
N MET A 241 -18.61 -8.19 7.23
CA MET A 241 -19.35 -8.91 6.15
C MET A 241 -20.87 -9.13 6.38
N HIS A 242 -21.82 -8.45 5.71
CA HIS A 242 -22.08 -8.41 4.26
C HIS A 242 -22.98 -7.18 3.97
N LYS A 243 -22.56 -6.26 3.09
CA LYS A 243 -23.31 -5.08 2.62
C LYS A 243 -23.80 -4.11 3.70
N MET A 244 -23.19 -2.92 3.72
CA MET A 244 -23.69 -1.77 4.46
C MET A 244 -24.77 -1.05 3.65
N LYS A 245 -25.96 -0.83 4.22
CA LYS A 245 -26.98 0.09 3.70
C LYS A 245 -27.08 1.26 4.67
N ALA A 246 -26.73 2.46 4.23
CA ALA A 246 -26.78 3.67 5.04
C ALA A 246 -27.37 4.83 4.22
N ASN A 247 -28.05 5.75 4.90
CA ASN A 247 -28.50 7.01 4.31
C ASN A 247 -27.39 8.03 4.49
N VAL A 248 -26.91 8.60 3.38
CA VAL A 248 -25.90 9.66 3.40
C VAL A 248 -26.60 10.98 3.13
N ILE A 249 -26.49 11.91 4.08
CA ILE A 249 -26.86 13.31 3.85
C ILE A 249 -25.55 14.01 3.49
N ALA A 250 -25.39 14.34 2.21
CA ALA A 250 -24.27 15.13 1.71
C ALA A 250 -24.80 16.52 1.36
N PHE A 251 -24.11 17.54 1.86
CA PHE A 251 -24.37 18.93 1.48
C PHE A 251 -23.50 19.27 0.27
N GLU A 252 -24.05 20.03 -0.67
CA GLU A 252 -23.23 20.63 -1.72
C GLU A 252 -22.19 21.55 -1.10
N ASN A 253 -20.92 21.24 -1.33
CA ASN A 253 -19.83 22.12 -0.99
C ASN A 253 -19.55 22.97 -2.24
N PRO A 254 -19.81 24.29 -2.24
CA PRO A 254 -19.54 25.15 -3.38
C PRO A 254 -18.03 25.21 -3.60
N MET A 255 -17.57 24.38 -4.53
CA MET A 255 -16.16 24.16 -4.83
C MET A 255 -15.91 24.57 -6.28
N PRO A 256 -14.91 25.43 -6.55
CA PRO A 256 -14.57 25.80 -7.91
C PRO A 256 -14.15 24.55 -8.70
N LYS A 257 -14.68 24.40 -9.93
CA LYS A 257 -14.24 23.35 -10.84
C LYS A 257 -12.81 23.66 -11.28
N ILE A 258 -11.85 22.90 -10.75
CA ILE A 258 -10.46 22.95 -11.17
C ILE A 258 -10.27 21.76 -12.11
N TYR A 259 -10.17 22.05 -13.41
CA TYR A 259 -9.93 21.08 -14.49
C TYR A 259 -8.44 20.83 -14.67
#